data_AF-A0A7R9HUX5-F1
#
_entry.id   AF-A0A7R9HUX5-F1
#
_cell.length_a   1.000
_cell.length_b   1.000
_cell.length_c   1.000
_cell.angle_alpha   90.00
_cell.angle_beta   90.00
_cell.angle_gamma   90.00
#
_symmetry.space_group_name_H-M   'P 1'
#
loop_
_entity.id
_entity.type
_entity.pdbx_description
1 polymer ?
#
loop_
_entity_poly.entity_id
_entity_poly.type
_entity_poly.pdbx_seq_one_letter_code
_entity_poly.pdbx_strand_id
1 'polypeptide(L)'
;MLEVETFNRFLSLSSKPVNSCREFKDKCKNKDKHDRCKKSVDFPQDRVDFHKTFSLLIRMGSGDNKTDKNTRRHLSREEDMWQNELKDLIWLELQAWQADRTPREQDDYLCKAREKVADLLDEIINYR
;
A
#
# COMPACT_ATOMS: atom_id res chain seq x y z
N MET A 1 9.79 -11.37 -22.40
CA MET A 1 9.22 -11.62 -21.06
C MET A 1 9.83 -10.56 -20.16
N LEU A 2 9.12 -9.47 -19.89
CA LEU A 2 9.62 -8.35 -19.09
C LEU A 2 9.34 -8.65 -17.63
N GLU A 3 10.40 -8.95 -16.89
CA GLU A 3 10.36 -9.19 -15.45
C GLU A 3 10.37 -7.83 -14.74
N VAL A 4 9.26 -7.46 -14.11
CA VAL A 4 9.15 -6.22 -13.35
C VAL A 4 9.54 -6.51 -11.91
N GLU A 5 10.78 -6.18 -11.55
CA GLU A 5 11.24 -6.20 -10.16
C GLU A 5 10.53 -5.10 -9.36
N THR A 6 9.48 -5.45 -8.63
CA THR A 6 8.89 -4.53 -7.67
C THR A 6 9.78 -4.46 -6.43
N PHE A 7 10.66 -3.46 -6.37
CA PHE A 7 11.42 -3.17 -5.16
C PHE A 7 10.46 -2.77 -4.03
N ASN A 8 10.56 -3.50 -2.91
CA ASN A 8 9.82 -3.29 -1.67
C ASN A 8 9.75 -1.79 -1.28
N ARG A 9 8.53 -1.25 -1.21
CA ARG A 9 8.18 0.17 -0.96
C ARG A 9 8.64 0.74 0.41
N PHE A 10 9.45 0.02 1.18
CA PHE A 10 9.82 0.36 2.56
C PHE A 10 11.31 0.17 2.89
N LEU A 11 12.20 0.23 1.90
CA LEU A 11 13.65 0.08 2.11
C LEU A 11 14.38 1.34 2.65
N SER A 12 13.66 2.42 2.99
CA SER A 12 14.28 3.65 3.51
C SER A 12 14.35 3.76 5.04
N LEU A 13 13.95 2.75 5.80
CA LEU A 13 14.23 2.72 7.24
C LEU A 13 15.57 2.03 7.49
N SER A 14 16.63 2.82 7.66
CA SER A 14 17.90 2.39 8.21
C SER A 14 17.76 2.08 9.72
N SER A 15 16.96 1.08 10.06
CA SER A 15 16.95 0.56 11.43
C SER A 15 18.25 -0.21 11.65
N LYS A 16 19.24 0.43 12.24
CA LYS A 16 20.39 -0.28 12.82
C LYS A 16 19.85 -1.23 13.89
N PRO A 17 20.12 -2.54 13.85
CA PRO A 17 19.81 -3.40 14.98
C PRO A 17 20.59 -2.90 16.19
N VAL A 18 19.88 -2.56 17.27
CA VAL A 18 20.50 -2.27 18.56
C VAL A 18 21.12 -3.59 19.03
N ASN A 19 22.45 -3.68 18.94
CA ASN A 19 23.23 -4.77 19.53
C ASN A 19 23.18 -4.66 21.05
N SER A 20 22.07 -5.07 21.68
CA SER A 20 21.97 -5.21 23.13
C SER A 20 21.86 -6.68 23.51
N CYS A 21 22.92 -7.46 23.26
CA CYS A 21 23.28 -8.68 24.02
C CYS A 21 24.50 -9.36 23.38
N ARG A 22 25.69 -8.79 23.53
CA ARG A 22 26.93 -9.53 23.22
C ARG A 22 28.06 -9.21 24.19
N GLU A 23 27.76 -9.13 25.48
CA GLU A 23 28.79 -9.21 26.53
C GLU A 23 28.24 -10.10 27.65
N PHE A 24 29.12 -10.87 28.30
CA PHE A 24 28.87 -12.02 29.20
C PHE A 24 28.72 -13.39 28.55
N LYS A 25 29.70 -13.79 27.74
CA LYS A 25 30.23 -15.15 27.83
C LYS A 25 31.41 -15.10 28.80
N ASP A 26 31.24 -15.62 30.02
CA ASP A 26 32.17 -16.58 30.60
C ASP A 26 31.81 -16.96 32.05
N LYS A 27 31.85 -18.27 32.30
CA LYS A 27 31.73 -19.01 33.58
C LYS A 27 30.29 -19.01 34.14
N CYS A 28 29.60 -20.15 34.22
CA CYS A 28 29.93 -21.24 35.14
C CYS A 28 29.36 -22.58 34.64
N LYS A 29 30.16 -23.65 34.77
CA LYS A 29 29.67 -25.03 34.78
C LYS A 29 28.98 -25.27 36.12
N ASN A 30 27.68 -25.53 36.15
CA ASN A 30 27.14 -26.59 37.01
C ASN A 30 25.72 -27.00 36.58
N LYS A 31 25.44 -28.28 36.78
CA LYS A 31 24.18 -28.95 36.46
C LYS A 31 23.07 -28.53 37.42
N ASP A 32 21.85 -28.77 36.95
CA ASP A 32 20.60 -28.98 37.69
C ASP A 32 19.60 -27.82 37.83
N LYS A 33 18.38 -28.17 37.36
CA LYS A 33 17.05 -27.78 37.82
C LYS A 33 16.50 -26.41 37.40
N HIS A 34 15.77 -26.46 36.29
CA HIS A 34 14.36 -26.06 36.19
C HIS A 34 13.95 -24.88 37.08
N ASP A 35 14.31 -23.65 36.69
CA ASP A 35 13.51 -22.50 37.07
C ASP A 35 13.37 -21.52 35.91
N ARG A 36 12.12 -21.21 35.59
CA ARG A 36 11.75 -20.28 34.52
C ARG A 36 12.21 -18.91 34.96
N CYS A 37 13.28 -18.43 34.34
CA CYS A 37 13.74 -17.06 34.39
C CYS A 37 12.66 -16.11 33.79
N LYS A 38 11.57 -15.88 34.54
CA LYS A 38 10.77 -14.67 34.43
C LYS A 38 11.57 -13.56 35.11
N LYS A 39 12.57 -13.03 34.42
CA LYS A 39 13.03 -11.68 34.72
C LYS A 39 11.91 -10.76 34.26
N SER A 40 11.04 -10.33 35.18
CA SER A 40 10.23 -9.15 34.95
C SER A 40 11.20 -8.00 34.72
N VAL A 41 11.36 -7.63 33.45
CA VAL A 41 11.90 -6.32 33.15
C VAL A 41 10.80 -5.37 33.60
N ASP A 42 10.95 -4.82 34.80
CA ASP A 42 10.01 -3.83 35.33
C ASP A 42 10.13 -2.60 34.44
N PHE A 43 9.27 -2.53 33.42
CA PHE A 43 9.17 -1.35 32.58
C PHE A 43 8.64 -0.19 33.44
N PRO A 44 9.20 1.03 33.31
CA PRO A 44 8.68 2.19 34.02
C PRO A 44 7.17 2.30 33.82
N GLN A 45 6.44 2.50 34.92
CA GLN A 45 4.98 2.52 34.92
C GLN A 45 4.43 3.53 33.90
N ASP A 46 5.08 4.68 33.77
CA ASP A 46 4.79 5.71 32.76
C ASP A 46 4.79 5.17 31.32
N ARG A 47 5.72 4.26 30.99
CA ARG A 47 5.78 3.65 29.65
C ARG A 47 4.63 2.68 29.43
N VAL A 48 4.25 1.93 30.46
CA VAL A 48 3.12 1.00 30.40
C VAL A 48 1.82 1.78 30.21
N ASP A 49 1.65 2.89 30.94
CA ASP A 49 0.44 3.70 30.89
C ASP A 49 0.36 4.54 29.60
N PHE A 50 1.49 5.04 29.11
CA PHE A 50 1.57 5.59 27.76
C PHE A 50 1.17 4.55 26.71
N HIS A 51 1.72 3.33 26.76
CA HIS A 51 1.40 2.29 25.79
C HIS A 51 -0.08 1.90 25.81
N LYS A 52 -0.69 1.78 27.01
CA LYS A 52 -2.13 1.51 27.14
C LYS A 52 -2.97 2.61 26.51
N THR A 53 -2.66 3.86 26.84
CA THR A 53 -3.38 5.05 26.34
C THR A 53 -3.22 5.17 24.83
N PHE A 54 -2.00 5.04 24.32
CA PHE A 54 -1.70 5.09 22.89
C PHE A 54 -2.39 3.96 22.12
N SER A 55 -2.36 2.73 22.65
CA SER A 55 -3.07 1.59 22.06
C SER A 55 -4.58 1.78 22.02
N LEU A 56 -5.15 2.39 23.07
CA LEU A 56 -6.57 2.74 23.13
C LEU A 56 -6.90 3.79 22.07
N LEU A 57 -6.11 4.86 21.96
CA LEU A 57 -6.27 5.89 20.94
C LEU A 57 -6.22 5.32 19.52
N ILE A 58 -5.26 4.44 19.21
CA ILE A 58 -5.19 3.75 17.92
C ILE A 58 -6.44 2.92 17.69
N ARG A 59 -6.88 2.14 18.69
CA ARG A 59 -8.06 1.28 18.57
C ARG A 59 -9.34 2.07 18.35
N MET A 60 -9.48 3.22 19.01
CA MET A 60 -10.62 4.13 18.84
C MET A 60 -10.57 4.81 17.48
N GLY A 61 -9.42 5.31 17.04
CA GLY A 61 -9.25 5.93 15.71
C GLY A 61 -9.29 4.96 14.53
N SER A 62 -9.12 3.65 14.78
CA SER A 62 -9.24 2.60 13.75
C SER A 62 -10.65 2.02 13.63
N GLY A 63 -11.62 2.53 14.40
CA GLY A 63 -12.99 2.01 14.48
C GLY A 63 -13.83 2.21 13.21
N ASP A 64 -13.57 3.28 12.46
CA ASP A 64 -14.36 3.64 11.27
C ASP A 64 -13.97 2.86 10.01
N ASN A 65 -12.89 2.06 10.07
CA ASN A 65 -12.38 1.30 8.92
C ASN A 65 -12.76 -0.19 8.95
N LYS A 66 -13.65 -0.63 9.85
CA LYS A 66 -13.98 -2.06 10.01
C LYS A 66 -15.03 -2.59 9.03
N THR A 67 -15.68 -1.72 8.26
CA THR A 67 -16.55 -2.14 7.15
C THR A 67 -15.82 -2.33 5.83
N ASP A 68 -14.55 -1.96 5.73
CA ASP A 68 -13.78 -2.14 4.50
C ASP A 68 -12.62 -3.12 4.72
N LYS A 69 -12.91 -4.41 4.51
CA LYS A 69 -11.91 -5.47 4.34
C LYS A 69 -11.07 -5.28 3.07
N ASN A 70 -10.98 -4.06 2.55
CA ASN A 70 -10.06 -3.71 1.49
C ASN A 70 -8.91 -2.92 2.11
N THR A 71 -7.81 -3.62 2.41
CA THR A 71 -6.50 -3.04 2.75
C THR A 71 -5.87 -2.28 1.58
N ARG A 72 -6.66 -1.72 0.66
CA ARG A 72 -6.28 -0.51 -0.05
C ARG A 72 -6.35 0.59 1.01
N ARG A 73 -5.22 0.82 1.68
CA ARG A 73 -4.93 2.11 2.33
C ARG A 73 -5.62 3.18 1.50
N HIS A 74 -6.50 3.99 2.09
CA HIS A 74 -7.05 5.16 1.43
C HIS A 74 -5.87 5.87 0.76
N LEU A 75 -5.76 5.69 -0.56
CA LEU A 75 -4.76 6.38 -1.34
C LEU A 75 -5.10 7.86 -1.17
N SER A 76 -4.08 8.71 -1.06
CA SER A 76 -4.38 10.13 -1.09
C SER A 76 -5.05 10.43 -2.42
N ARG A 77 -5.91 11.46 -2.46
CA ARG A 77 -6.56 11.88 -3.71
C ARG A 77 -5.54 12.08 -4.83
N GLU A 78 -4.37 12.59 -4.48
CA GLU A 78 -3.23 12.76 -5.37
C GLU A 78 -2.71 11.41 -5.89
N GLU A 79 -2.51 10.41 -5.01
CA GLU A 79 -2.05 9.08 -5.42
C GLU A 79 -3.08 8.35 -6.32
N ASP A 80 -4.38 8.57 -6.11
CA ASP A 80 -5.43 8.08 -7.01
C ASP A 80 -5.36 8.74 -8.40
N MET A 81 -5.15 10.06 -8.47
CA MET A 81 -5.00 10.75 -9.75
C MET A 81 -3.80 10.23 -10.54
N TRP A 82 -2.64 10.11 -9.90
CA TRP A 82 -1.42 9.59 -10.55
C TRP A 82 -1.59 8.14 -11.02
N GLN A 83 -2.26 7.30 -10.23
CA GLN A 83 -2.56 5.94 -10.66
C GLN A 83 -3.50 5.88 -11.86
N ASN A 84 -4.45 6.82 -11.96
CA ASN A 84 -5.37 6.87 -13.10
C ASN A 84 -4.65 7.34 -14.36
N GLU A 85 -3.84 8.39 -14.28
CA GLU A 85 -3.05 8.86 -15.43
C GLU A 85 -2.14 7.75 -15.99
N LEU A 86 -1.48 6.99 -15.11
CA LEU A 86 -0.67 5.85 -15.53
C LEU A 86 -1.53 4.74 -16.18
N LYS A 87 -2.69 4.42 -15.60
CA LYS A 87 -3.60 3.40 -16.17
C LYS A 87 -4.11 3.82 -17.54
N ASP A 88 -4.44 5.10 -17.71
CA ASP A 88 -4.96 5.65 -18.96
C ASP A 88 -3.90 5.58 -20.06
N LEU A 89 -2.63 5.89 -19.75
CA LEU A 89 -1.52 5.74 -20.69
C LEU A 89 -1.28 4.27 -21.08
N ILE A 90 -1.27 3.36 -20.11
CA ILE A 90 -1.14 1.92 -20.37
C ILE A 90 -2.29 1.43 -21.26
N TRP A 91 -3.51 1.85 -20.95
CA TRP A 91 -4.69 1.49 -21.72
C TRP A 91 -4.59 1.99 -23.16
N LEU A 92 -4.19 3.26 -23.36
CA LEU A 92 -4.04 3.86 -24.68
C LEU A 92 -2.98 3.12 -25.52
N GLU A 93 -1.82 2.81 -24.93
CA GLU A 93 -0.74 2.08 -25.60
C GLU A 93 -1.18 0.68 -26.01
N LEU A 94 -1.89 -0.04 -25.12
CA LEU A 94 -2.40 -1.38 -25.42
C LEU A 94 -3.42 -1.36 -26.56
N GLN A 95 -4.30 -0.36 -26.59
CA GLN A 95 -5.27 -0.19 -27.67
C GLN A 95 -4.58 0.14 -29.00
N ALA A 96 -3.56 1.00 -28.97
CA ALA A 96 -2.78 1.35 -30.15
C ALA A 96 -2.06 0.12 -30.72
N TRP A 97 -1.40 -0.66 -29.85
CA TRP A 97 -0.73 -1.90 -30.22
C TRP A 97 -1.68 -2.94 -30.85
N GLN A 98 -2.86 -3.15 -30.27
CA GLN A 98 -3.84 -4.11 -30.82
C GLN A 98 -4.39 -3.70 -32.20
N ALA A 99 -4.36 -2.41 -32.50
CA ALA A 99 -4.89 -1.87 -33.75
C ALA A 99 -3.80 -1.53 -34.78
N ASP A 100 -2.55 -1.95 -34.53
CA ASP A 100 -1.38 -1.61 -35.35
C ASP A 100 -1.28 -0.09 -35.63
N ARG A 101 -1.60 0.73 -34.62
CA ARG A 101 -1.59 2.19 -34.65
C ARG A 101 -0.52 2.74 -33.72
N THR A 102 -0.07 3.96 -34.01
CA THR A 102 0.70 4.73 -33.03
C THR A 102 -0.23 5.24 -31.91
N PRO A 103 0.28 5.49 -30.69
CA PRO A 103 -0.54 6.00 -29.59
C PRO A 103 -1.26 7.30 -29.93
N ARG A 104 -0.62 8.15 -30.74
CA ARG A 104 -1.20 9.41 -31.23
C ARG A 104 -2.35 9.19 -32.20
N GLU A 105 -2.22 8.25 -33.13
CA GLU A 105 -3.30 7.91 -34.06
C GLU A 105 -4.49 7.27 -33.34
N GLN A 106 -4.22 6.47 -32.30
CA GLN A 106 -5.25 5.91 -31.46
C GLN A 106 -5.98 6.99 -30.65
N ASP A 107 -5.26 7.96 -30.10
CA ASP A 107 -5.84 9.11 -29.39
C ASP A 107 -6.73 9.96 -30.32
N ASP A 108 -6.23 10.31 -31.51
CA ASP A 108 -7.01 11.01 -32.54
C ASP A 108 -8.27 10.24 -32.94
N TYR A 109 -8.17 8.92 -33.06
CA TYR A 109 -9.30 8.05 -33.35
C TYR A 109 -10.35 8.09 -32.23
N LEU A 110 -9.94 8.01 -30.97
CA LEU A 110 -10.84 8.06 -29.83
C LEU A 110 -11.54 9.43 -29.73
N CYS A 111 -10.82 10.52 -29.99
CA CYS A 111 -11.39 11.86 -30.03
C CYS A 111 -12.51 11.96 -31.08
N LYS A 112 -12.25 11.52 -32.32
CA LYS A 112 -13.25 11.50 -33.40
C LYS A 112 -14.42 10.56 -33.10
N ALA A 113 -14.17 9.43 -32.44
CA ALA A 113 -15.23 8.52 -32.02
C ALA A 113 -16.12 9.17 -30.96
N ARG A 114 -15.52 9.93 -30.03
CA ARG A 114 -16.24 10.62 -28.96
C ARG A 114 -17.13 11.75 -29.47
N GLU A 115 -16.72 12.46 -30.51
CA GLU A 115 -17.55 13.50 -31.16
C GLU A 115 -18.89 12.92 -31.64
N LYS A 116 -18.87 11.70 -32.21
CA LYS A 116 -20.06 11.02 -32.71
C LYS A 116 -21.02 10.53 -31.61
N VAL A 117 -20.59 10.52 -30.35
CA VAL A 117 -21.43 10.08 -29.23
C VAL A 117 -22.60 11.03 -29.02
N ALA A 118 -22.40 12.34 -29.23
CA ALA A 118 -23.47 13.32 -29.09
C ALA A 118 -24.61 13.05 -30.10
N ASP A 119 -24.26 12.86 -31.37
CA ASP A 119 -25.22 12.55 -32.44
C ASP A 119 -25.95 11.22 -32.17
N LEU A 120 -25.21 10.18 -31.77
CA LEU A 120 -25.79 8.89 -31.40
C LEU A 120 -26.78 9.00 -30.24
N LEU A 121 -26.47 9.82 -29.22
CA LEU A 121 -27.39 10.04 -28.11
C LEU A 121 -28.66 10.76 -28.55
N ASP A 122 -28.55 11.73 -29.46
CA ASP A 122 -29.73 12.41 -30.02
C ASP A 122 -30.60 11.46 -30.84
N GLU A 123 -30.00 10.59 -31.66
CA GLU A 123 -30.70 9.53 -32.38
C GLU A 123 -31.47 8.60 -31.42
N ILE A 124 -30.83 8.16 -30.32
CA ILE A 124 -31.46 7.28 -29.33
C ILE A 124 -32.63 7.97 -28.62
N ILE A 125 -32.46 9.24 -28.25
CA ILE A 125 -33.50 10.01 -27.54
C ILE A 125 -34.71 10.27 -28.45
N ASN A 126 -34.46 10.54 -29.73
CA ASN A 126 -35.49 10.88 -30.71
C ASN A 126 -36.01 9.68 -31.51
N TYR A 127 -35.55 8.46 -31.19
CA TYR A 127 -35.97 7.23 -31.85
C TYR A 127 -37.47 7.00 -31.67
N ARG A 128 -38.23 6.91 -32.78
CA ARG A 128 -39.68 6.67 -32.82
C ARG A 128 -40.02 5.30 -33.39
#